data_AF-A0A9E2PQF4-F1
#
_entry.id   AF-A0A9E2PQF4-F1
#
_cell.length_a   1.000
_cell.length_b   1.000
_cell.length_c   1.000
_cell.angle_alpha   90.00
_cell.angle_beta   90.00
_cell.angle_gamma   90.00
#
_symmetry.space_group_name_H-M   'P 1'
#
loop_
_entity.id
_entity.type
_entity.pdbx_description
1 polymer ?
#
loop_
_entity_poly.entity_id
_entity_poly.type
_entity_poly.pdbx_seq_one_letter_code
_entity_poly.pdbx_strand_id
1 'polypeptide(L)'
;MIKSKRGDFSLSALVDFPDDVLTKNYTREKIGQMMSALAALGIRRVFWNYYGSKNDGLLYDEKRLVLTANPEVRRRVKECFETLDSPLEVAVPAAKENGMEIYAVIKPYETGLSFTVPEGSEEARLFPQVERIGGYVPAVYN
;
A
#
# COMPACT_ATOMS: atom_id res chain seq x y z
N MET A 1 -21.94 9.30 -41.70
CA MET A 1 -20.70 8.89 -40.99
C MET A 1 -20.54 9.74 -39.75
N ILE A 2 -20.81 9.19 -38.57
CA ILE A 2 -20.54 9.87 -37.29
C ILE A 2 -19.06 9.68 -36.99
N LYS A 3 -18.25 10.74 -37.10
CA LYS A 3 -16.87 10.74 -36.59
C LYS A 3 -16.96 10.73 -35.07
N SER A 4 -16.70 9.56 -34.47
CA SER A 4 -16.43 9.44 -33.04
C SER A 4 -15.16 10.23 -32.72
N LYS A 5 -15.29 11.49 -32.29
CA LYS A 5 -14.27 12.16 -31.48
C LYS A 5 -14.31 11.56 -30.07
N ARG A 6 -13.98 10.27 -29.94
CA ARG A 6 -13.44 9.80 -28.67
C ARG A 6 -12.04 10.42 -28.64
N GLY A 7 -11.81 11.42 -27.78
CA GLY A 7 -10.43 11.70 -27.40
C GLY A 7 -9.78 10.39 -26.98
N ASP A 8 -8.49 10.21 -27.25
CA ASP A 8 -7.78 8.96 -26.94
C ASP A 8 -7.99 8.61 -25.47
N PHE A 9 -8.93 7.69 -25.21
CA PHE A 9 -9.32 7.29 -23.87
C PHE A 9 -8.20 6.40 -23.35
N SER A 10 -7.52 6.86 -22.30
CA SER A 10 -6.42 6.12 -21.68
C SER A 10 -6.90 5.53 -20.35
N LEU A 11 -6.72 4.22 -20.18
CA LEU A 11 -7.00 3.52 -18.94
C LEU A 11 -5.74 3.53 -18.05
N SER A 12 -5.92 3.88 -16.79
CA SER A 12 -4.89 3.84 -15.74
C SER A 12 -5.37 2.95 -14.60
N ALA A 13 -4.42 2.34 -13.88
CA ALA A 13 -4.71 1.59 -12.65
C ALA A 13 -4.16 2.32 -11.43
N LEU A 14 -4.81 2.12 -10.28
CA LEU A 14 -4.29 2.42 -8.97
C LEU A 14 -3.92 1.08 -8.30
N VAL A 15 -2.71 1.00 -7.75
CA VAL A 15 -2.26 -0.10 -6.89
C VAL A 15 -2.20 0.40 -5.46
N ASP A 16 -2.96 -0.25 -4.59
CA ASP A 16 -2.98 0.00 -3.15
C ASP A 16 -2.36 -1.20 -2.44
N PHE A 17 -1.03 -1.26 -2.50
CA PHE A 17 -0.30 -2.47 -2.12
C PHE A 17 -0.56 -2.97 -0.69
N PRO A 18 -0.73 -2.11 0.34
CA PRO A 18 -1.13 -2.58 1.66
C PRO A 18 -2.41 -3.41 1.64
N ASP A 19 -3.45 -2.97 0.93
CA ASP A 19 -4.72 -3.70 0.82
C ASP A 19 -4.54 -5.00 0.02
N ASP A 20 -3.75 -4.96 -1.06
CA ASP A 20 -3.47 -6.14 -1.87
C ASP A 20 -2.81 -7.27 -1.03
N VAL A 21 -1.85 -6.91 -0.17
CA VAL A 21 -1.11 -7.87 0.66
C VAL A 21 -1.96 -8.42 1.83
N LEU A 22 -3.04 -7.73 2.22
CA LEU A 22 -3.99 -8.28 3.22
C LEU A 22 -4.68 -9.55 2.72
N THR A 23 -4.93 -9.63 1.41
CA THR A 23 -5.67 -10.74 0.82
C THR A 23 -4.77 -11.84 0.27
N LYS A 24 -3.54 -11.51 -0.16
CA LYS A 24 -2.66 -12.44 -0.87
C LYS A 24 -1.18 -12.23 -0.53
N ASN A 25 -0.42 -13.31 -0.56
CA ASN A 25 1.05 -13.24 -0.52
C ASN A 25 1.58 -12.77 -1.88
N TYR A 26 2.36 -11.68 -1.90
CA TYR A 26 3.02 -11.17 -3.10
C TYR A 26 4.50 -11.54 -3.13
N THR A 27 4.99 -11.87 -4.32
CA THR A 27 6.41 -12.11 -4.64
C THR A 27 6.78 -11.26 -5.84
N ARG A 28 8.08 -11.18 -6.17
CA ARG A 28 8.57 -10.44 -7.34
C ARG A 28 7.92 -10.93 -8.63
N GLU A 29 7.75 -12.25 -8.77
CA GLU A 29 7.08 -12.88 -9.90
C GLU A 29 5.60 -12.48 -9.98
N LYS A 30 4.89 -12.45 -8.84
CA LYS A 30 3.48 -12.05 -8.82
C LYS A 30 3.28 -10.58 -9.15
N ILE A 31 4.19 -9.70 -8.73
CA ILE A 31 4.19 -8.29 -9.15
C ILE A 31 4.41 -8.18 -10.66
N GLY A 32 5.35 -8.96 -11.21
CA GLY A 32 5.55 -9.05 -12.67
C GLY A 32 4.29 -9.52 -13.42
N GLN A 33 3.65 -10.58 -12.92
CA GLN A 33 2.38 -11.10 -13.48
C GLN A 33 1.26 -10.06 -13.40
N MET A 34 1.18 -9.31 -12.29
CA MET A 34 0.21 -8.22 -12.14
C MET A 34 0.41 -7.14 -13.21
N MET A 35 1.66 -6.68 -13.41
CA MET A 35 1.94 -5.67 -14.45
C MET A 35 1.63 -6.19 -15.86
N SER A 36 1.99 -7.45 -16.14
CA SER A 36 1.68 -8.08 -17.42
C SER A 36 0.17 -8.21 -17.67
N ALA A 37 -0.60 -8.57 -16.64
CA ALA A 37 -2.06 -8.62 -16.71
C ALA A 37 -2.68 -7.23 -16.95
N LEU A 38 -2.20 -6.20 -16.26
CA LEU A 38 -2.67 -4.81 -16.47
C LEU A 38 -2.36 -4.34 -17.90
N ALA A 39 -1.14 -4.60 -18.39
CA ALA A 39 -0.73 -4.24 -19.75
C ALA A 39 -1.58 -4.97 -20.81
N ALA A 40 -1.91 -6.24 -20.60
CA ALA A 40 -2.78 -7.01 -21.49
C ALA A 40 -4.21 -6.45 -21.57
N LEU A 41 -4.67 -5.76 -20.52
CA LEU A 41 -5.95 -5.04 -20.50
C LEU A 41 -5.87 -3.64 -21.16
N GLY A 42 -4.72 -3.27 -21.72
CA GLY A 42 -4.50 -1.98 -22.37
C GLY A 42 -4.17 -0.84 -21.41
N ILE A 43 -3.89 -1.13 -20.14
CA ILE A 43 -3.48 -0.13 -19.15
C ILE A 43 -2.04 0.30 -19.46
N ARG A 44 -1.82 1.61 -19.55
CA ARG A 44 -0.50 2.18 -19.88
C ARG A 44 0.15 2.91 -18.71
N ARG A 45 -0.61 3.18 -17.65
CA ARG A 45 -0.15 3.92 -16.48
C ARG A 45 -0.64 3.28 -15.19
N VAL A 46 0.26 3.17 -14.23
CA VAL A 46 -0.02 2.73 -12.86
C VAL A 46 0.30 3.87 -11.90
N PHE A 47 -0.66 4.21 -11.06
CA PHE A 47 -0.45 5.00 -9.85
C PHE A 47 -0.25 4.02 -8.71
N TRP A 48 0.86 4.14 -7.99
CA TRP A 48 1.22 3.25 -6.89
C TRP A 48 1.20 4.03 -5.59
N ASN A 49 0.27 3.71 -4.68
CA ASN A 49 0.26 4.35 -3.37
C ASN A 49 1.54 3.99 -2.61
N TYR A 50 2.34 5.02 -2.30
CA TYR A 50 3.63 4.86 -1.64
C TYR A 50 3.48 5.09 -0.14
N TYR A 51 3.67 4.03 0.63
CA TYR A 51 3.62 4.03 2.09
C TYR A 51 4.99 3.73 2.71
N GLY A 52 6.07 3.95 1.96
CA GLY A 52 7.43 3.57 2.33
C GLY A 52 7.85 2.18 1.86
N SER A 53 8.95 1.71 2.42
CA SER A 53 9.58 0.40 2.27
C SER A 53 9.60 -0.32 3.62
N LYS A 54 10.15 -1.53 3.67
CA LYS A 54 10.37 -2.27 4.92
C LYS A 54 11.08 -1.46 6.01
N ASN A 55 11.97 -0.53 5.65
CA ASN A 55 12.83 0.16 6.62
C ASN A 55 12.27 1.53 7.09
N ASP A 56 11.40 2.15 6.30
CA ASP A 56 10.90 3.51 6.55
C ASP A 56 9.37 3.62 6.45
N GLY A 57 8.67 2.56 6.03
CA GLY A 57 7.22 2.54 5.89
C GLY A 57 6.50 2.18 7.17
N LEU A 58 5.68 3.12 7.67
CA LEU A 58 4.89 2.96 8.89
C LEU A 58 3.99 1.72 8.88
N LEU A 59 3.42 1.38 7.71
CA LEU A 59 2.52 0.23 7.54
C LEU A 59 3.25 -1.13 7.59
N TYR A 60 4.58 -1.12 7.54
CA TYR A 60 5.41 -2.31 7.35
C TYR A 60 6.35 -2.58 8.55
N ASP A 61 6.35 -1.70 9.55
CA ASP A 61 7.07 -1.86 10.81
C ASP A 61 6.42 -2.99 11.64
N GLU A 62 7.17 -4.05 11.95
CA GLU A 62 6.68 -5.21 12.72
C GLU A 62 6.07 -4.84 14.08
N LYS A 63 6.56 -3.75 14.69
CA LYS A 63 6.06 -3.27 15.98
C LYS A 63 4.80 -2.44 15.83
N ARG A 64 4.51 -1.98 14.61
CA ARG A 64 3.41 -1.07 14.28
C ARG A 64 2.61 -1.57 13.08
N LEU A 65 2.49 -2.88 12.87
CA LEU A 65 1.61 -3.45 11.84
C LEU A 65 0.15 -3.11 12.17
N VAL A 66 -0.24 -1.87 11.85
CA VAL A 66 -1.55 -1.27 12.14
C VAL A 66 -2.60 -1.71 11.12
N LEU A 67 -2.17 -2.39 10.04
CA LEU A 67 -3.06 -2.80 8.96
C LEU A 67 -4.18 -3.76 9.41
N THR A 68 -3.91 -4.60 10.41
CA THR A 68 -4.91 -5.58 10.89
C THR A 68 -4.53 -6.15 12.25
N ALA A 69 -5.53 -6.59 13.01
CA ALA A 69 -5.36 -7.39 14.23
C ALA A 69 -5.24 -8.90 13.94
N ASN A 70 -5.49 -9.35 12.71
CA ASN A 70 -5.44 -10.77 12.36
C ASN A 70 -3.99 -11.29 12.33
N PRO A 71 -3.60 -12.27 13.19
CA PRO A 71 -2.21 -12.75 13.26
C PRO A 71 -1.72 -13.44 11.98
N GLU A 72 -2.59 -14.14 11.25
CA GLU A 72 -2.23 -14.83 10.01
C GLU A 72 -1.90 -13.80 8.91
N VAL A 73 -2.72 -12.76 8.81
CA VAL A 73 -2.50 -11.68 7.85
C VAL A 73 -1.23 -10.90 8.22
N ARG A 74 -0.97 -10.64 9.50
CA ARG A 74 0.32 -10.04 9.94
C ARG A 74 1.53 -10.86 9.51
N ARG A 75 1.49 -12.19 9.70
CA ARG A 75 2.56 -13.09 9.27
C ARG A 75 2.78 -13.01 7.76
N ARG A 76 1.69 -13.05 6.99
CA ARG A 76 1.70 -12.93 5.52
C ARG A 76 2.33 -11.63 5.03
N VAL A 77 1.90 -10.50 5.60
CA VAL A 77 2.44 -9.18 5.29
C VAL A 77 3.94 -9.18 5.59
N LYS A 78 4.34 -9.65 6.77
CA LYS A 78 5.76 -9.77 7.15
C LYS A 78 6.58 -10.58 6.13
N GLU A 79 6.14 -11.79 5.78
CA GLU A 79 6.80 -12.65 4.78
C GLU A 79 6.97 -11.93 3.43
N CYS A 80 5.96 -11.16 3.01
CA CYS A 80 5.99 -10.38 1.78
C CYS A 80 7.07 -9.27 1.83
N PHE A 81 7.14 -8.50 2.92
CA PHE A 81 8.14 -7.44 3.06
C PHE A 81 9.55 -7.97 3.33
N GLU A 82 9.70 -9.14 3.97
CA GLU A 82 11.00 -9.80 4.12
C GLU A 82 11.62 -10.20 2.78
N THR A 83 10.78 -10.52 1.79
CA THR A 83 11.24 -10.98 0.47
C THR A 83 11.33 -9.88 -0.58
N LEU A 84 10.52 -8.83 -0.47
CA LEU A 84 10.47 -7.74 -1.46
C LEU A 84 11.32 -6.53 -1.08
N ASP A 85 11.57 -6.30 0.22
CA ASP A 85 12.09 -5.06 0.83
C ASP A 85 11.28 -3.80 0.49
N SER A 86 11.19 -3.44 -0.79
CA SER A 86 10.33 -2.39 -1.34
C SER A 86 9.50 -2.93 -2.51
N PRO A 87 8.19 -3.14 -2.33
CA PRO A 87 7.30 -3.56 -3.41
C PRO A 87 7.30 -2.60 -4.60
N LEU A 88 7.47 -1.30 -4.36
CA LEU A 88 7.56 -0.30 -5.44
C LEU A 88 8.84 -0.48 -6.26
N GLU A 89 9.99 -0.71 -5.62
CA GLU A 89 11.25 -0.95 -6.35
C GLU A 89 11.20 -2.22 -7.20
N VAL A 90 10.37 -3.19 -6.81
CA VAL A 90 10.09 -4.40 -7.57
C VAL A 90 9.14 -4.10 -8.74
N ALA A 91 8.13 -3.26 -8.51
CA ALA A 91 7.12 -2.89 -9.49
C ALA A 91 7.65 -1.99 -10.62
N VAL A 92 8.62 -1.11 -10.33
CA VAL A 92 9.21 -0.20 -11.32
C VAL A 92 9.81 -0.92 -12.54
N PRO A 93 10.74 -1.88 -12.40
CA PRO A 93 11.27 -2.61 -13.55
C PRO A 93 10.19 -3.45 -14.25
N ALA A 94 9.26 -4.07 -13.49
CA ALA A 94 8.17 -4.85 -14.07
C ALA A 94 7.23 -4.00 -14.93
N ALA A 95 6.90 -2.77 -14.50
CA ALA A 95 6.12 -1.82 -15.29
C ALA A 95 6.88 -1.40 -16.56
N LYS A 96 8.18 -1.12 -16.43
CA LYS A 96 9.05 -0.75 -17.55
C LYS A 96 9.13 -1.86 -18.61
N GLU A 97 9.30 -3.11 -18.20
CA GLU A 97 9.33 -4.28 -19.10
C GLU A 97 8.04 -4.44 -19.90
N ASN A 98 6.90 -4.00 -19.35
CA ASN A 98 5.60 -4.01 -20.02
C ASN A 98 5.28 -2.69 -20.77
N GLY A 99 6.24 -1.77 -20.88
CA GLY A 99 6.04 -0.49 -21.56
C GLY A 99 5.00 0.42 -20.88
N MET A 100 4.90 0.34 -19.54
CA MET A 100 3.99 1.12 -18.73
C MET A 100 4.71 2.27 -18.00
N GLU A 101 4.01 3.37 -17.79
CA GLU A 101 4.38 4.41 -16.84
C GLU A 101 3.98 3.98 -15.42
N ILE A 102 4.82 4.31 -14.43
CA ILE A 102 4.50 4.11 -13.02
C ILE A 102 4.82 5.38 -12.23
N TYR A 103 3.88 5.81 -11.40
CA TYR A 103 4.00 6.98 -10.54
C TYR A 103 3.80 6.57 -9.09
N ALA A 104 4.80 6.84 -8.25
CA ALA A 104 4.63 6.77 -6.81
C ALA A 104 3.73 7.92 -6.35
N VAL A 105 2.65 7.61 -5.65
CA VAL A 105 1.71 8.59 -5.12
C VAL A 105 1.89 8.63 -3.61
N ILE A 106 2.43 9.74 -3.12
CA ILE A 106 2.42 10.05 -1.69
C ILE A 106 1.03 10.63 -1.40
N LYS A 107 0.31 10.01 -0.46
CA LYS A 107 -0.95 10.53 0.05
C LYS A 107 -0.69 11.15 1.43
N PRO A 108 -0.57 12.49 1.55
CA PRO A 108 -0.14 13.13 2.80
C PRO A 108 -1.08 12.91 3.99
N TYR A 109 -2.35 12.56 3.72
CA TYR A 109 -3.33 12.26 4.76
C TYR A 109 -3.35 10.78 5.17
N GLU A 110 -2.67 9.90 4.42
CA GLU A 110 -2.58 8.46 4.71
C GLU A 110 -1.19 8.05 5.21
N THR A 111 -0.21 8.96 5.19
CA THR A 111 1.05 8.82 5.93
C THR A 111 0.84 8.93 7.44
N GLY A 112 -0.26 9.57 7.87
CA GLY A 112 -0.81 9.50 9.22
C GLY A 112 -2.03 8.58 9.24
N LEU A 113 -1.92 7.39 9.82
CA LEU A 113 -3.07 6.50 10.07
C LEU A 113 -4.15 7.24 10.89
N SER A 114 -5.20 7.73 10.22
CA SER A 114 -6.29 8.47 10.86
C SER A 114 -7.37 7.51 11.34
N PHE A 115 -7.11 6.80 12.45
CA PHE A 115 -8.12 5.98 13.12
C PHE A 115 -8.14 6.29 14.62
N THR A 116 -9.34 6.33 15.18
CA THR A 116 -9.55 6.42 16.63
C THR A 116 -9.85 5.02 17.16
N VAL A 117 -9.10 4.57 18.16
CA VAL A 117 -9.44 3.35 18.90
C VAL A 117 -10.23 3.71 20.17
N PRO A 118 -11.11 2.82 20.67
CA PRO A 118 -11.81 3.04 21.92
C PRO A 118 -10.84 3.28 23.08
N GLU A 119 -11.18 4.23 23.94
CA GLU A 119 -10.45 4.52 25.17
C GLU A 119 -10.37 3.28 26.07
N GLY A 120 -9.16 2.96 26.55
CA GLY A 120 -8.92 1.82 27.43
C GLY A 120 -8.77 0.45 26.74
N SER A 121 -8.93 0.37 25.42
CA SER A 121 -8.74 -0.86 24.65
C SER A 121 -7.27 -1.32 24.66
N GLU A 122 -7.03 -2.59 24.31
CA GLU A 122 -5.68 -3.13 24.20
C GLU A 122 -4.87 -2.36 23.15
N GLU A 123 -5.48 -2.03 22.02
CA GLU A 123 -4.90 -1.24 20.93
C GLU A 123 -4.50 0.17 21.39
N ALA A 124 -5.31 0.83 22.22
CA ALA A 124 -4.99 2.14 22.79
C ALA A 124 -3.73 2.11 23.68
N ARG A 125 -3.44 0.96 24.32
CA ARG A 125 -2.24 0.75 25.14
C ARG A 125 -1.01 0.38 24.32
N LEU A 126 -1.19 -0.17 23.12
CA LEU A 126 -0.11 -0.51 22.19
C LEU A 126 0.40 0.71 21.42
N PHE A 127 -0.43 1.75 21.27
CA PHE A 127 -0.07 3.02 20.62
C PHE A 127 -0.28 4.27 21.52
N PRO A 128 0.21 4.32 22.78
CA PRO A 128 -0.09 5.41 23.70
C PRO A 128 0.83 6.60 23.42
N GLN A 129 0.32 7.74 22.93
CA GLN A 129 1.21 8.87 22.59
C GLN A 129 0.75 10.25 23.02
N VAL A 130 -0.55 10.50 23.26
CA VAL A 130 -1.01 11.79 23.82
C VAL A 130 -1.78 11.56 25.11
N GLU A 131 -1.22 12.06 26.21
CA GLU A 131 -1.88 12.08 27.51
C GLU A 131 -2.98 13.15 27.50
N ARG A 132 -4.21 12.74 27.84
CA ARG A 132 -5.33 13.65 28.10
C ARG A 132 -6.06 13.25 29.38
N ILE A 133 -6.95 14.11 29.85
CA ILE A 133 -7.92 13.75 30.89
C ILE A 133 -8.78 12.59 30.34
N GLY A 134 -8.68 11.42 31.00
CA GLY A 134 -9.37 10.17 30.62
C GLY A 134 -8.46 9.01 30.20
N GLY A 135 -7.26 9.30 29.66
CA GLY A 135 -6.34 8.26 29.19
C GLY A 135 -5.56 8.68 27.95
N TYR A 136 -4.87 7.75 27.31
CA TYR A 136 -4.05 8.02 26.12
C TYR A 136 -4.87 7.94 24.83
N VAL A 137 -4.54 8.80 23.86
CA VAL A 137 -5.02 8.71 22.47
C VAL A 137 -3.82 8.39 21.56
N PRO A 138 -3.98 7.52 20.54
CA PRO A 138 -2.96 7.37 19.51
C PRO A 138 -2.86 8.64 18.66
N ALA A 139 -1.65 9.17 18.52
CA ALA A 139 -1.32 10.19 17.52
C ALA A 139 -0.39 9.58 16.49
N VAL A 140 -0.50 10.01 15.23
CA VAL A 140 0.42 9.64 14.16
C VAL A 140 1.10 10.91 13.68
N TYR A 141 2.44 10.97 13.81
CA TYR A 141 3.25 12.04 13.25
C TYR A 141 3.83 11.62 11.89
N ASN A 142 3.99 12.62 11.03
CA ASN A 142 4.64 12.55 9.71
C ASN A 142 6.12 12.20 9.81
#